data_AF-A0A3B9IES1-F1
#
_entry.id   AF-A0A3B9IES1-F1
#
_cell.length_a   1.000
_cell.length_b   1.000
_cell.length_c   1.000
_cell.angle_alpha   90.00
_cell.angle_beta   90.00
_cell.angle_gamma   90.00
#
_symmetry.space_group_name_H-M   'P 1'
#
loop_
_entity.id
_entity.type
_entity.pdbx_description
1 polymer ?
#
loop_
_entity_poly.entity_id
_entity_poly.type
_entity_poly.pdbx_seq_one_letter_code
_entity_poly.pdbx_strand_id
1 'polypeptide(L)' 'GLDVFTGEPQFDPRWAELDNAYLLPHMGTSTVETRAAMGFRALDNLDAYFAGATPRDRLA' A
#
# COMPACT_ATOMS: atom_id res chain seq x y z
N GLY A 1 -14.70 -6.47 8.90
CA GLY A 1 -14.22 -5.32 8.12
C GLY A 1 -13.27 -5.82 7.06
N LEU A 2 -13.39 -5.34 5.82
CA LEU A 2 -12.55 -5.71 4.69
C LEU A 2 -11.89 -4.44 4.14
N ASP A 3 -10.57 -4.48 3.96
CA ASP A 3 -9.80 -3.38 3.35
C ASP A 3 -9.24 -3.76 1.97
N VAL A 4 -9.33 -5.04 1.60
CA VAL A 4 -8.86 -5.55 0.31
C VAL A 4 -9.90 -6.48 -0.34
N PHE A 5 -9.98 -6.43 -1.67
CA PHE A 5 -10.91 -7.17 -2.51
C PHE A 5 -10.23 -7.71 -3.77
N THR A 6 -10.77 -8.80 -4.31
CA THR A 6 -10.43 -9.25 -5.66
C THR A 6 -11.02 -8.29 -6.69
N GLY A 7 -10.20 -7.83 -7.64
CA GLY A 7 -10.66 -6.98 -8.76
C GLY A 7 -10.74 -5.48 -8.44
N GLU A 8 -10.05 -5.00 -7.41
CA GLU A 8 -10.05 -3.57 -7.05
C GLU A 8 -9.65 -2.64 -8.20
N PRO A 9 -10.27 -1.44 -8.28
CA PRO A 9 -11.30 -0.91 -7.38
C PRO A 9 -12.72 -1.45 -7.63
N GLN A 10 -12.95 -2.25 -8.68
CA GLN A 10 -14.25 -2.83 -9.04
C GLN A 10 -14.52 -4.15 -8.28
N PHE A 11 -14.67 -4.06 -6.96
CA PHE A 11 -15.02 -5.21 -6.12
C PHE A 11 -16.46 -5.71 -6.39
N ASP A 12 -16.76 -6.94 -5.97
CA ASP A 12 -18.10 -7.53 -6.09
C ASP A 12 -19.14 -6.75 -5.25
N PRO A 13 -20.17 -6.13 -5.87
CA PRO A 13 -21.15 -5.31 -5.17
C PRO A 13 -21.90 -6.03 -4.05
N ARG A 14 -21.99 -7.36 -4.09
CA ARG A 14 -22.64 -8.17 -3.05
C ARG A 14 -22.00 -8.00 -1.68
N TRP A 15 -20.73 -7.57 -1.60
CA TRP A 15 -20.10 -7.24 -0.33
C TRP A 15 -20.74 -6.04 0.37
N ALA A 16 -21.24 -5.07 -0.40
CA ALA A 16 -21.89 -3.87 0.14
C ALA A 16 -23.34 -4.11 0.59
N GLU A 17 -23.93 -5.25 0.23
CA GLU A 17 -25.28 -5.65 0.63
C GLU A 17 -25.32 -6.32 2.02
N LEU A 18 -24.16 -6.64 2.61
CA LEU A 18 -24.07 -7.32 3.89
C LEU A 18 -24.16 -6.33 5.05
N ASP A 19 -25.23 -6.41 5.85
CA ASP A 19 -25.45 -5.56 7.04
C ASP A 19 -24.35 -5.69 8.11
N ASN A 20 -23.60 -6.80 8.09
CA ASN A 20 -22.53 -7.09 9.05
C ASN A 20 -21.12 -6.86 8.49
N ALA A 21 -21.01 -6.21 7.32
CA ALA A 21 -19.73 -5.87 6.71
C ALA A 21 -19.41 -4.38 6.88
N TYR A 22 -18.10 -4.09 6.95
CA TYR A 22 -17.56 -2.73 6.91
C TYR A 22 -16.45 -2.72 5.87
N LEU A 23 -16.57 -1.88 4.85
CA LEU A 23 -15.71 -1.91 3.67
C LEU A 23 -14.83 -0.65 3.63
N LEU A 24 -13.54 -0.82 3.34
CA LEU A 24 -12.56 0.24 3.24
C LEU A 24 -11.84 0.15 1.89
N PRO A 25 -11.55 1.26 1.21
CA PRO A 25 -10.93 1.26 -0.11
C PRO A 25 -9.39 1.18 -0.01
N HIS A 26 -8.85 0.06 0.47
CA HIS A 26 -7.40 -0.19 0.53
C HIS A 26 -6.63 0.90 1.28
N MET A 27 -7.08 1.20 2.49
CA MET A 27 -6.57 2.29 3.32
C MET A 27 -5.57 1.86 4.39
N GLY A 28 -5.15 0.58 4.43
CA GLY A 28 -4.28 0.04 5.48
C GLY A 28 -2.99 0.83 5.74
N THR A 29 -2.41 1.47 4.72
CA THR A 29 -1.21 2.32 4.86
C THR A 29 -1.48 3.82 4.66
N SER A 30 -2.74 4.23 4.55
CA SER A 30 -3.15 5.58 4.12
C SER A 30 -3.13 6.61 5.26
N THR A 31 -2.10 6.60 6.11
CA THR A 31 -1.81 7.68 7.07
C THR A 31 -0.70 8.58 6.51
N VAL A 32 -0.67 9.84 6.90
CA VAL A 32 0.37 10.79 6.43
C VAL A 32 1.75 10.29 6.83
N GLU A 33 1.90 9.81 8.06
CA GLU A 33 3.14 9.34 8.64
C GLU A 33 3.67 8.10 7.91
N THR A 34 2.81 7.09 7.68
CA THR A 34 3.23 5.85 7.00
C THR A 34 3.57 6.13 5.54
N ARG A 35 2.76 6.92 4.82
CA ARG A 35 3.03 7.25 3.42
C ARG A 35 4.30 8.08 3.26
N ALA A 36 4.57 9.03 4.15
CA ALA A 36 5.81 9.80 4.16
C ALA A 36 7.02 8.91 4.42
N ALA A 37 6.97 8.05 5.44
CA ALA A 37 8.07 7.14 5.75
C ALA A 37 8.37 6.15 4.61
N MET A 38 7.34 5.62 3.95
CA MET A 38 7.50 4.78 2.76
C MET A 38 8.13 5.56 1.60
N GLY A 39 7.72 6.81 1.39
CA GLY A 39 8.28 7.69 0.36
C GLY A 39 9.77 7.96 0.59
N PHE A 40 10.16 8.36 1.80
CA PHE A 40 11.58 8.57 2.13
C PHE A 40 12.41 7.30 1.98
N ARG A 41 11.88 6.15 2.42
CA ARG A 41 12.55 4.86 2.22
C ARG A 41 12.76 4.55 0.74
N ALA A 42 11.80 4.86 -0.14
CA ALA A 42 11.96 4.68 -1.58
C ALA A 42 13.05 5.61 -2.14
N LEU A 43 13.09 6.88 -1.71
CA LEU A 43 14.12 7.84 -2.09
C LEU A 43 15.52 7.38 -1.67
N ASP A 44 15.69 6.90 -0.43
CA ASP A 44 16.97 6.40 0.08
C ASP A 44 17.53 5.26 -0.80
N ASN A 45 16.65 4.38 -1.31
CA ASN A 45 17.06 3.31 -2.22
C ASN A 45 17.50 3.83 -3.59
N LEU A 46 16.83 4.88 -4.10
CA LEU A 46 17.23 5.53 -5.35
C LEU A 46 18.59 6.22 -5.21
N ASP A 47 18.80 6.95 -4.10
CA ASP A 47 20.08 7.60 -3.81
C ASP A 47 21.22 6.58 -3.75
N ALA A 48 21.03 5.46 -3.04
CA ALA A 48 22.00 4.37 -2.98
C ALA A 48 22.31 3.81 -4.38
N TYR A 49 21.29 3.56 -5.20
CA TYR A 49 21.47 3.05 -6.56
C TYR A 49 22.30 3.99 -7.44
N PHE A 50 21.95 5.28 -7.48
CA PHE A 50 22.65 6.26 -8.31
C PHE A 50 24.07 6.57 -7.80
N ALA A 51 24.34 6.35 -6.51
CA ALA A 51 25.69 6.39 -5.95
C ALA A 51 26.54 5.14 -6.27
N GLY A 52 25.99 4.15 -6.98
CA GLY A 52 26.66 2.87 -7.25
C GLY A 52 26.71 1.92 -6.06
N ALA A 53 25.98 2.21 -4.98
CA ALA A 53 25.81 1.33 -3.84
C ALA A 53 24.64 0.36 -4.04
N THR A 54 24.58 -0.68 -3.21
CA THR A 54 23.45 -1.63 -3.22
C THR A 54 22.26 -1.01 -2.46
N PRO A 55 21.06 -0.89 -3.06
CA PRO A 55 19.87 -0.42 -2.37
C PRO A 55 19.51 -1.31 -1.17
N ARG A 56 19.10 -0.69 -0.06
CA ARG A 56 18.73 -1.36 1.20
C ARG A 56 17.65 -2.43 1.00
N ASP A 57 16.64 -2.11 0.20
CA ASP A 57 15.43 -2.92 0.01
C ASP A 57 15.46 -3.72 -1.29
N ARG A 58 16.66 -4.08 -1.75
CA ARG A 58 16.83 -4.98 -2.88
C ARG A 58 16.16 -6.32 -2.58
N LEU A 59 15.22 -6.71 -3.44
CA LEU A 59 14.59 -8.02 -3.40
C LEU A 59 15.49 -9.07 -4.07
N ALA A 60 15.27 -10.34 -3.72
CA ALA A 60 16.03 -11.49 -4.22
C ALA A 60 15.81 -11.73 -5.72
#